data_AF-A0A016TYD9-F1
#
_entry.id   AF-A0A016TYD9-F1
#
_cell.length_a   1.000
_cell.length_b   1.000
_cell.length_c   1.000
_cell.angle_alpha   90.00
_cell.angle_beta   90.00
_cell.angle_gamma   90.00
#
_symmetry.space_group_name_H-M   'P 1'
#
loop_
_entity.id
_entity.type
_entity.pdbx_description
1 polymer ?
#
loop_
_entity_poly.entity_id
_entity_poly.type
_entity_poly.pdbx_seq_one_letter_code
_entity_poly.pdbx_strand_id
1 'polypeptide(L)'
;MKKFEEAIDKYREALGRLDTLILREKPGEPEWEALDRKNISLYSNLSQCYLNVGNMYEAAETASEVLSRDPDNEKALYRRARARIGCWQLDEAEEDLKKLALLPNNESLVKTEMAVLAQKRIELAESKKKTYSKMFK
;
A
#
# COMPACT_ATOMS: atom_id res chain seq x y z
N MET A 1 10.11 -17.27 -0.08
CA MET A 1 10.07 -16.29 -1.18
C MET A 1 9.29 -16.84 -2.38
N LYS A 2 9.70 -17.96 -3.01
CA LYS A 2 8.98 -18.58 -4.15
C LYS A 2 7.45 -18.64 -4.07
N LYS A 3 6.89 -18.99 -2.90
CA LYS A 3 5.43 -19.06 -2.69
C LYS A 3 4.70 -17.72 -2.89
N PHE A 4 5.33 -16.58 -2.58
CA PHE A 4 4.69 -15.26 -2.74
C PHE A 4 4.78 -14.75 -4.18
N GLU A 5 5.85 -15.08 -4.90
CA GLU A 5 6.01 -14.75 -6.32
C GLU A 5 4.95 -15.49 -7.16
N GLU A 6 4.78 -16.79 -6.93
CA GLU A 6 3.71 -17.58 -7.57
C GLU A 6 2.31 -17.04 -7.23
N ALA A 7 2.10 -16.59 -5.99
CA ALA A 7 0.83 -15.98 -5.58
C ALA A 7 0.58 -14.64 -6.29
N ILE A 8 1.62 -13.82 -6.48
CA ILE A 8 1.55 -12.56 -7.24
C ILE A 8 1.07 -12.85 -8.66
N ASP A 9 1.67 -13.82 -9.34
CA ASP A 9 1.28 -14.20 -10.71
C ASP A 9 -0.18 -14.63 -10.77
N LYS A 10 -0.64 -15.42 -9.79
CA LYS A 10 -2.04 -15.87 -9.71
C LYS A 10 -3.02 -14.73 -9.46
N TYR A 11 -2.69 -13.77 -8.58
CA TYR A 11 -3.54 -12.61 -8.35
C TYR A 11 -3.58 -11.68 -9.56
N ARG A 12 -2.45 -11.48 -10.27
CA ARG A 12 -2.41 -10.70 -11.51
C ARG A 12 -3.23 -11.35 -12.62
N GLU A 13 -3.13 -12.67 -12.77
CA GLU A 13 -3.96 -13.44 -13.70
C GLU A 13 -5.46 -13.30 -13.36
N ALA A 14 -5.82 -13.41 -12.08
CA ALA A 14 -7.20 -13.24 -11.64
C ALA A 14 -7.73 -11.82 -11.90
N LEU A 15 -6.93 -10.78 -11.63
CA LEU A 15 -7.27 -9.40 -11.93
C LEU A 15 -7.50 -9.18 -13.43
N GLY A 16 -6.59 -9.63 -14.29
CA GLY A 16 -6.77 -9.46 -15.74
C GLY A 16 -8.02 -10.16 -16.30
N ARG A 17 -8.39 -11.32 -15.73
CA ARG A 17 -9.65 -12.00 -16.07
C ARG A 17 -10.86 -11.20 -15.59
N LEU A 18 -10.79 -10.66 -14.37
CA LEU A 18 -11.87 -9.85 -13.80
C LEU A 18 -12.05 -8.54 -14.58
N ASP A 19 -10.97 -7.86 -14.95
CA ASP A 19 -11.01 -6.67 -15.80
C ASP A 19 -11.70 -6.95 -17.13
N THR A 20 -11.40 -8.10 -17.74
CA THR A 20 -12.05 -8.54 -18.99
C THR A 20 -13.56 -8.72 -18.82
N LEU A 21 -14.03 -9.16 -17.65
CA LEU A 21 -15.45 -9.28 -17.35
C LEU A 21 -16.08 -7.90 -17.10
N ILE A 22 -15.42 -7.06 -16.29
CA ILE A 22 -15.86 -5.69 -15.97
C ILE A 22 -16.06 -4.86 -17.24
N LEU A 23 -15.17 -5.00 -18.23
CA LEU A 23 -15.26 -4.28 -19.52
C LEU A 23 -16.52 -4.64 -20.34
N ARG A 24 -17.18 -5.75 -20.04
CA ARG A 24 -18.43 -6.15 -20.72
C ARG A 24 -19.67 -5.58 -20.05
N GLU A 25 -19.53 -5.12 -18.81
CA GLU A 25 -20.62 -4.55 -18.03
C GLU A 25 -20.58 -3.02 -18.10
N LYS A 26 -21.76 -2.40 -17.97
CA LYS A 26 -21.87 -0.95 -17.97
C LYS A 26 -21.48 -0.40 -16.59
N PRO A 27 -20.58 0.61 -16.51
CA PRO A 27 -20.19 1.21 -15.25
C PRO A 27 -21.39 1.71 -14.43
N GLY A 28 -21.41 1.37 -13.14
CA GLY A 28 -22.47 1.73 -12.19
C GLY A 28 -23.70 0.82 -12.18
N GLU A 29 -23.79 -0.17 -13.07
CA GLU A 29 -24.84 -1.19 -12.95
C GLU A 29 -24.48 -2.22 -11.85
N PRO A 30 -25.47 -2.87 -11.22
CA PRO A 30 -25.25 -3.80 -10.11
C PRO A 30 -24.24 -4.91 -10.41
N GLU A 31 -24.23 -5.44 -11.62
CA GLU A 31 -23.30 -6.47 -12.09
C GLU A 31 -21.87 -5.94 -12.17
N TRP A 32 -21.70 -4.73 -12.70
CA TRP A 32 -20.40 -4.05 -12.76
C TRP A 32 -19.86 -3.80 -11.36
N GLU A 33 -20.69 -3.28 -10.45
CA GLU A 33 -20.27 -3.03 -9.08
C GLU A 33 -19.96 -4.32 -8.32
N ALA A 34 -20.72 -5.39 -8.57
CA ALA A 34 -20.48 -6.69 -7.94
C ALA A 34 -19.15 -7.30 -8.40
N LEU A 35 -18.76 -7.10 -9.66
CA LEU A 35 -17.44 -7.48 -10.16
C LEU A 35 -16.35 -6.58 -9.59
N ASP A 36 -16.52 -5.26 -9.61
CA ASP A 36 -15.50 -4.33 -9.12
C ASP A 36 -15.26 -4.48 -7.60
N ARG A 37 -16.29 -4.79 -6.80
CA ARG A 37 -16.10 -5.12 -5.37
C ARG A 37 -15.18 -6.31 -5.14
N LYS A 38 -15.04 -7.25 -6.09
CA LYS A 38 -14.11 -8.38 -5.97
C LYS A 38 -12.65 -7.93 -6.07
N ASN A 39 -12.37 -6.81 -6.77
CA ASN A 39 -11.03 -6.23 -6.87
C ASN A 39 -10.45 -5.87 -5.51
N ILE A 40 -11.27 -5.43 -4.55
CA ILE A 40 -10.85 -5.11 -3.18
C ILE A 40 -10.05 -6.29 -2.58
N SER A 41 -10.59 -7.50 -2.65
CA SER A 41 -9.96 -8.68 -2.05
C SER A 41 -8.67 -9.09 -2.78
N LEU A 42 -8.66 -8.99 -4.10
CA LEU A 42 -7.52 -9.37 -4.95
C LEU A 42 -6.36 -8.40 -4.79
N TYR A 43 -6.61 -7.09 -4.91
CA TYR A 43 -5.60 -6.06 -4.70
C TYR A 43 -5.09 -6.05 -3.25
N SER A 44 -5.97 -6.27 -2.26
CA SER A 44 -5.56 -6.38 -0.86
C SER A 44 -4.55 -7.50 -0.65
N ASN A 45 -4.82 -8.70 -1.16
CA ASN A 45 -3.90 -9.83 -1.05
C ASN A 45 -2.62 -9.63 -1.87
N LEU A 46 -2.74 -9.06 -3.06
CA LEU A 46 -1.61 -8.75 -3.93
C LEU A 46 -0.65 -7.74 -3.28
N SER A 47 -1.17 -6.68 -2.68
CA SER A 47 -0.38 -5.70 -1.91
C SER A 47 0.41 -6.36 -0.78
N GLN A 48 -0.21 -7.29 -0.05
CA GLN A 48 0.50 -8.05 0.99
C GLN A 48 1.63 -8.91 0.42
N CYS A 49 1.41 -9.56 -0.72
CA CYS A 49 2.45 -10.35 -1.36
C CYS A 49 3.62 -9.47 -1.80
N TYR A 50 3.35 -8.28 -2.37
CA TYR A 50 4.39 -7.33 -2.75
C TYR A 50 5.21 -6.83 -1.56
N LEU A 51 4.58 -6.53 -0.42
CA LEU A 51 5.30 -6.22 0.82
C LEU A 51 6.23 -7.36 1.24
N ASN A 52 5.76 -8.61 1.17
CA ASN A 52 6.52 -9.78 1.62
C ASN A 52 7.73 -10.08 0.74
N VAL A 53 7.70 -9.71 -0.54
CA VAL A 53 8.85 -9.82 -1.46
C VAL A 53 9.70 -8.55 -1.51
N GLY A 54 9.33 -7.53 -0.73
CA GLY A 54 10.06 -6.26 -0.64
C GLY A 54 9.81 -5.30 -1.80
N ASN A 55 8.82 -5.55 -2.65
CA ASN A 55 8.49 -4.68 -3.77
C ASN A 55 7.57 -3.54 -3.33
N MET A 56 8.17 -2.49 -2.77
CA MET A 56 7.45 -1.46 -2.03
C MET A 56 6.56 -0.58 -2.93
N TYR A 57 7.01 -0.26 -4.15
CA TYR A 57 6.23 0.59 -5.05
C TYR A 57 4.91 -0.09 -5.45
N GLU A 58 4.97 -1.32 -5.93
CA GLU A 58 3.80 -2.10 -6.33
C GLU A 58 2.89 -2.41 -5.13
N ALA A 59 3.45 -2.57 -3.93
CA ALA A 59 2.65 -2.70 -2.72
C ALA A 59 1.82 -1.45 -2.43
N ALA A 60 2.38 -0.25 -2.64
CA ALA A 60 1.68 1.02 -2.43
C ALA A 60 0.60 1.26 -3.50
N GLU A 61 0.90 0.95 -4.77
CA GLU A 61 -0.06 1.09 -5.87
C GLU A 61 -1.27 0.17 -5.68
N THR A 62 -1.02 -1.12 -5.41
CA THR A 62 -2.10 -2.09 -5.19
C THR A 62 -2.90 -1.81 -3.92
N ALA A 63 -2.29 -1.28 -2.86
CA ALA A 63 -3.06 -0.80 -1.71
C ALA A 63 -3.91 0.43 -2.06
N SER A 64 -3.44 1.30 -2.94
CA SER A 64 -4.22 2.46 -3.42
C SER A 64 -5.46 2.04 -4.22
N GLU A 65 -5.37 0.97 -5.01
CA GLU A 65 -6.53 0.37 -5.68
C GLU A 65 -7.59 -0.16 -4.71
N VAL A 66 -7.19 -0.63 -3.53
CA VAL A 66 -8.16 -0.98 -2.48
C VAL A 66 -8.81 0.28 -1.93
N LEU A 67 -8.01 1.30 -1.61
CA LEU A 67 -8.46 2.53 -0.98
C LEU A 67 -9.30 3.43 -1.90
N SER A 68 -9.19 3.27 -3.22
CA SER A 68 -10.09 3.93 -4.17
C SER A 68 -11.53 3.39 -4.10
N ARG A 69 -11.70 2.17 -3.60
CA ARG A 69 -12.99 1.46 -3.48
C ARG A 69 -13.51 1.42 -2.04
N ASP A 70 -12.59 1.24 -1.09
CA ASP A 70 -12.86 1.16 0.35
C ASP A 70 -11.86 2.06 1.09
N PRO A 71 -12.15 3.38 1.20
CA PRO A 71 -11.21 4.37 1.75
C PRO A 71 -10.78 4.13 3.20
N ASP A 72 -11.62 3.42 3.97
CA ASP A 72 -11.40 3.13 5.39
C ASP A 72 -10.88 1.70 5.60
N ASN A 73 -10.39 1.04 4.55
CA ASN A 73 -9.84 -0.30 4.66
C ASN A 73 -8.55 -0.30 5.50
N GLU A 74 -8.67 -0.73 6.76
CA GLU A 74 -7.56 -0.75 7.74
C GLU A 74 -6.30 -1.44 7.21
N LYS A 75 -6.48 -2.59 6.53
CA LYS A 75 -5.36 -3.36 5.98
C LYS A 75 -4.66 -2.60 4.86
N ALA A 76 -5.40 -1.93 3.98
CA ALA A 76 -4.81 -1.20 2.87
C ALA A 76 -4.11 0.08 3.35
N LEU A 77 -4.68 0.83 4.30
CA LEU A 77 -4.03 1.99 4.92
C LEU A 77 -2.69 1.59 5.55
N TYR A 78 -2.70 0.54 6.37
CA TYR A 78 -1.48 0.03 6.99
C TYR A 78 -0.43 -0.42 5.96
N ARG A 79 -0.84 -1.22 4.96
CA ARG A 79 0.09 -1.72 3.94
C ARG A 79 0.68 -0.62 3.09
N ARG A 80 -0.13 0.37 2.70
CA ARG A 80 0.33 1.53 1.92
C ARG A 80 1.28 2.40 2.72
N ALA A 81 1.01 2.65 4.00
CA ALA A 81 1.91 3.37 4.90
C ALA A 81 3.29 2.69 4.96
N ARG A 82 3.33 1.37 5.22
CA ARG A 82 4.60 0.62 5.27
C ARG A 82 5.35 0.63 3.94
N ALA A 83 4.64 0.47 2.84
CA ALA A 83 5.21 0.55 1.51
C ALA A 83 5.84 1.94 1.24
N ARG A 84 5.10 3.01 1.52
CA ARG A 84 5.55 4.40 1.38
C ARG A 84 6.76 4.73 2.26
N ILE A 85 6.80 4.22 3.49
CA ILE A 85 8.01 4.31 4.34
C ILE A 85 9.20 3.65 3.64
N GLY A 86 9.02 2.46 3.06
CA GLY A 86 10.04 1.75 2.27
C GLY A 86 10.51 2.52 1.03
N CYS A 87 9.62 3.32 0.43
CA CYS A 87 9.89 4.19 -0.72
C CYS A 87 10.37 5.61 -0.33
N TRP A 88 10.60 5.90 0.95
CA TRP A 88 10.95 7.25 1.46
C TRP A 88 9.89 8.33 1.22
N GLN A 89 8.65 7.95 0.96
CA GLN A 89 7.47 8.82 0.87
C GLN A 89 6.89 9.04 2.27
N LEU A 90 7.68 9.70 3.12
CA LEU A 90 7.43 9.74 4.57
C LEU A 90 6.23 10.61 4.96
N ASP A 91 5.93 11.66 4.17
CA ASP A 91 4.80 12.55 4.46
C ASP A 91 3.47 11.84 4.14
N GLU A 92 3.39 11.18 2.99
CA GLU A 92 2.22 10.41 2.56
C GLU A 92 1.98 9.17 3.42
N ALA A 93 3.06 8.55 3.93
CA ALA A 93 2.94 7.46 4.91
C ALA A 93 2.33 7.96 6.23
N GLU A 94 2.69 9.15 6.68
CA GLU A 94 2.16 9.74 7.91
C GLU A 94 0.65 10.03 7.77
N GLU A 95 0.21 10.49 6.60
CA GLU A 95 -1.22 10.69 6.31
C GLU A 95 -2.02 9.40 6.40
N ASP A 96 -1.50 8.30 5.83
CA ASP A 96 -2.14 6.98 5.91
C ASP A 96 -2.25 6.49 7.37
N LEU A 97 -1.18 6.67 8.17
CA LEU A 97 -1.18 6.30 9.59
C LEU A 97 -2.13 7.15 10.42
N LYS A 98 -2.25 8.45 10.13
CA LYS A 98 -3.21 9.35 10.78
C LYS A 98 -4.64 8.92 10.48
N LYS A 99 -4.96 8.55 9.24
CA LYS A 99 -6.28 8.00 8.89
C LYS A 99 -6.54 6.69 9.63
N LEU A 100 -5.57 5.79 9.64
CA LEU A 100 -5.68 4.51 10.36
C LEU A 100 -5.90 4.70 11.87
N ALA A 101 -5.33 5.75 12.47
CA ALA A 101 -5.52 6.09 13.88
C ALA A 101 -6.97 6.47 14.25
N LEU A 102 -7.75 6.92 13.27
CA LEU A 102 -9.17 7.26 13.46
C LEU A 102 -10.05 6.00 13.49
N LEU A 103 -9.53 4.85 13.07
CA LEU A 103 -10.25 3.58 13.04
C LEU A 103 -10.07 2.80 14.36
N PRO A 104 -11.11 2.08 14.83
CA PRO A 104 -11.05 1.37 16.10
C PRO A 104 -9.90 0.35 16.20
N ASN A 105 -9.35 0.15 17.39
CA ASN A 105 -8.36 -0.90 17.70
C ASN A 105 -6.99 -0.80 16.98
N ASN A 106 -6.66 0.34 16.36
CA ASN A 106 -5.41 0.51 15.62
C ASN A 106 -4.32 1.31 16.36
N GLU A 107 -4.61 1.85 17.55
CA GLU A 107 -3.70 2.76 18.28
C GLU A 107 -2.29 2.19 18.49
N SER A 108 -2.19 0.95 18.99
CA SER A 108 -0.88 0.32 19.24
C SER A 108 -0.09 0.06 17.96
N LEU A 109 -0.78 -0.28 16.87
CA LEU A 109 -0.15 -0.52 15.57
C LEU A 109 0.39 0.79 15.00
N VAL A 110 -0.46 1.82 14.98
CA VAL A 110 -0.09 3.16 14.49
C VAL A 110 1.09 3.73 15.28
N LYS A 111 1.09 3.60 16.61
CA LYS A 111 2.20 4.08 17.45
C LYS A 111 3.54 3.43 17.05
N THR A 112 3.52 2.12 16.77
CA THR A 112 4.70 1.37 16.32
C THR A 112 5.21 1.90 14.98
N GLU A 113 4.33 2.02 13.99
CA GLU A 113 4.70 2.47 12.64
C GLU A 113 5.11 3.94 12.61
N MET A 114 4.49 4.81 13.42
CA MET A 114 4.90 6.21 13.58
C MET A 114 6.31 6.33 14.16
N ALA A 115 6.72 5.43 15.06
CA ALA A 115 8.10 5.39 15.56
C ALA A 115 9.09 4.99 14.47
N VAL A 116 8.73 4.02 13.62
CA VAL A 116 9.55 3.62 12.45
C VAL A 116 9.70 4.80 11.47
N LEU A 117 8.61 5.51 11.19
CA LEU A 117 8.60 6.68 10.32
C LEU A 117 9.49 7.81 10.89
N ALA A 118 9.40 8.09 12.19
CA ALA A 118 10.25 9.08 12.85
C ALA A 118 11.75 8.73 12.74
N GLN A 119 12.11 7.45 12.94
CA GLN A 119 13.47 6.97 12.77
C GLN A 119 13.97 7.18 11.33
N LYS A 120 13.13 6.89 10.33
CA LYS A 120 13.44 7.12 8.92
C LYS A 120 13.66 8.60 8.59
N ARG A 121 12.89 9.51 9.20
CA ARG A 121 13.10 10.97 9.04
C ARG A 121 14.47 11.40 9.58
N ILE A 122 14.89 10.87 10.73
CA ILE A 122 16.21 11.14 11.31
C ILE A 122 17.31 10.65 10.36
N GLU A 123 17.22 9.39 9.90
CA GLU A 123 18.17 8.82 8.93
C GLU A 123 18.31 9.69 7.67
N LEU A 124 17.17 10.15 7.12
CA LEU A 124 17.15 11.02 5.95
C LEU A 124 17.81 12.37 6.22
N ALA A 125 17.55 13.00 7.37
CA ALA A 125 18.15 14.27 7.75
C ALA A 125 19.68 14.15 7.94
N GLU A 126 20.15 13.08 8.59
CA GLU A 126 21.58 12.82 8.75
C GLU A 126 22.28 12.56 7.41
N SER A 127 21.64 11.80 6.52
CA SER A 127 22.15 11.55 5.17
C SER A 127 22.29 12.86 4.38
N LYS A 128 21.26 13.71 4.41
CA LYS A 128 21.30 15.04 3.78
C LYS A 128 22.43 15.91 4.34
N LYS A 129 22.61 15.95 5.66
CA LYS A 129 23.69 16.70 6.32
C LYS A 129 25.08 16.22 5.89
N LYS A 130 25.29 14.89 5.82
CA LYS A 130 26.56 14.28 5.37
C LYS A 130 26.85 14.61 3.91
N THR A 131 25.85 14.52 3.04
CA THR A 131 25.98 14.86 1.62
C THR A 131 26.31 16.35 1.42
N TYR A 132 25.61 17.25 2.11
CA TYR A 132 25.89 18.68 2.08
C TYR A 132 27.34 18.96 2.53
N SER A 133 27.77 18.43 3.68
CA SER A 133 29.14 18.64 4.17
C SER A 133 30.25 18.14 3.24
N LYS A 134 29.97 17.17 2.35
CA LYS A 134 30.92 16.69 1.33
C LYS A 134 30.96 17.56 0.08
N MET A 135 29.88 18.28 -0.25
CA MET A 135 29.81 19.14 -1.42
C MET A 135 30.54 20.49 -1.23
N PHE A 136 30.73 20.93 0.01
CA PHE A 136 31.43 22.19 0.35
C PHE A 136 32.87 21.98 0.86
N LYS A 137 33.46 20.81 0.62
CA LYS A 137 34.89 20.52 0.76
C LYS A 137 35.46 20.27 -0.63
#